data_AF-A0A3D3ZAK8-F1
#
_entry.id   AF-A0A3D3ZAK8-F1
#
_cell.length_a   1.000
_cell.length_b   1.000
_cell.length_c   1.000
_cell.angle_alpha   90.00
_cell.angle_beta   90.00
_cell.angle_gamma   90.00
#
_symmetry.space_group_name_H-M   'P 1'
#
loop_
_entity.id
_entity.type
_entity.pdbx_description
1 polymer ?
#
loop_
_entity_poly.entity_id
_entity_poly.type
_entity_poly.pdbx_seq_one_letter_code
_entity_poly.pdbx_strand_id
1 'polypeptide(L)'
;MAGTLIVSLDFELFWGMLDVCPLEKYQDHVLGGRKAIPELLALFRKYGIHATWATVGYLFAKSAQEAASFFPEESQRPTYDDPALNSYAEFSKIGETEADAPCFFAPSLVDMVAKTPGQEIGS
;
A
#
# COMPACT_ATOMS: atom_id res chain seq x y z
N MET A 1 21.97 -29.71 3.10
CA MET A 1 21.61 -28.30 3.36
C MET A 1 20.15 -28.26 3.75
N ALA A 2 19.79 -27.50 4.78
CA ALA A 2 18.39 -27.19 5.04
C ALA A 2 17.91 -26.15 4.03
N GLY A 3 16.63 -26.20 3.63
CA GLY A 3 16.02 -25.18 2.78
C GLY A 3 15.61 -23.95 3.58
N THR A 4 15.48 -22.81 2.91
CA THR A 4 14.97 -21.56 3.49
C THR A 4 13.58 -21.28 2.93
N LEU A 5 12.62 -20.98 3.81
CA LEU A 5 11.32 -20.44 3.42
C LEU A 5 11.40 -18.91 3.42
N ILE A 6 11.00 -18.28 2.33
CA ILE A 6 10.92 -16.82 2.20
C ILE A 6 9.46 -16.42 2.12
N VAL A 7 9.07 -15.43 2.92
CA VAL A 7 7.73 -14.82 2.89
C VAL A 7 7.87 -13.40 2.36
N SER A 8 7.25 -13.15 1.21
CA SER A 8 7.09 -11.82 0.63
C SER A 8 5.60 -11.54 0.53
N LEU A 9 5.19 -10.34 0.94
CA LEU A 9 3.80 -9.91 0.95
C LEU A 9 3.66 -8.62 0.15
N ASP A 10 2.76 -8.59 -0.81
CA ASP A 10 2.42 -7.37 -1.52
C ASP A 10 1.48 -6.52 -0.64
N PHE A 11 1.89 -5.28 -0.38
CA PHE A 11 1.15 -4.30 0.39
C PHE A 11 0.74 -3.15 -0.51
N GLU A 12 -0.39 -3.34 -1.19
CA GLU A 12 -0.85 -2.44 -2.26
C GLU A 12 -2.16 -1.71 -1.93
N LEU A 13 -2.94 -2.21 -0.97
CA LEU A 13 -4.32 -1.77 -0.73
C LEU A 13 -5.16 -1.75 -2.02
N PHE A 14 -5.85 -0.64 -2.32
CA PHE A 14 -6.68 -0.54 -3.52
C PHE A 14 -5.87 -0.28 -4.79
N TRP A 15 -4.59 0.12 -4.69
CA TRP A 15 -3.76 0.37 -5.88
C TRP A 15 -3.62 -0.88 -6.76
N GLY A 16 -3.56 -2.08 -6.16
CA GLY A 16 -3.53 -3.35 -6.89
C GLY A 16 -4.87 -3.75 -7.54
N MET A 17 -5.93 -2.97 -7.35
CA MET A 17 -7.27 -3.24 -7.91
C MET A 17 -7.82 -2.08 -8.73
N LEU A 18 -7.03 -1.02 -8.92
CA LEU A 18 -7.48 0.26 -9.46
C LEU A 18 -8.08 0.13 -10.87
N ASP A 19 -7.46 -0.67 -11.72
CA ASP A 19 -7.87 -0.93 -13.11
C ASP A 19 -8.82 -2.13 -13.25
N VAL A 20 -9.09 -2.85 -12.15
CA VAL A 20 -9.89 -4.08 -12.16
C VAL A 20 -11.35 -3.81 -11.84
N CYS A 21 -11.63 -3.00 -10.81
CA CYS A 21 -13.01 -2.70 -10.41
C CYS A 21 -13.13 -1.38 -9.64
N PRO A 22 -14.32 -0.75 -9.61
CA PRO A 22 -14.55 0.43 -8.79
C PRO A 22 -14.35 0.16 -7.30
N LEU A 23 -13.89 1.18 -6.56
CA LEU A 23 -13.61 1.10 -5.13
C LEU A 23 -14.80 0.56 -4.34
N GLU A 24 -16.01 1.00 -4.67
CA GLU A 24 -17.24 0.64 -3.95
C GLU A 24 -17.50 -0.88 -3.96
N LYS A 25 -16.94 -1.61 -4.95
CA LYS A 25 -17.09 -3.07 -5.05
C LYS A 25 -16.06 -3.83 -4.23
N TYR A 26 -14.93 -3.22 -3.89
CA TYR A 26 -13.77 -3.91 -3.28
C TYR A 26 -13.31 -3.33 -1.94
N GLN A 27 -13.84 -2.16 -1.56
CA GLN A 27 -13.46 -1.42 -0.36
C GLN A 27 -13.45 -2.30 0.89
N ASP A 28 -14.47 -3.14 1.10
CA ASP A 28 -14.54 -4.00 2.29
C ASP A 28 -13.38 -5.00 2.38
N HIS A 29 -12.86 -5.47 1.24
CA HIS A 29 -11.70 -6.36 1.19
C HIS A 29 -10.42 -5.61 1.57
N VAL A 30 -10.25 -4.39 1.06
CA VAL A 30 -9.12 -3.52 1.41
C VAL A 30 -9.13 -3.20 2.91
N LEU A 31 -10.28 -2.82 3.45
CA LEU A 31 -10.44 -2.53 4.88
C LEU A 31 -10.25 -3.79 5.75
N GLY A 32 -10.65 -4.96 5.26
CA GLY A 32 -10.35 -6.25 5.88
C GLY A 32 -8.86 -6.53 5.94
N GLY A 33 -8.15 -6.33 4.82
CA GLY A 33 -6.69 -6.46 4.75
C GLY A 33 -5.96 -5.55 5.72
N ARG A 34 -6.39 -4.28 5.82
CA ARG A 34 -5.85 -3.32 6.81
C ARG A 34 -5.98 -3.82 8.25
N LYS A 35 -7.11 -4.45 8.60
CA LYS A 35 -7.33 -5.03 9.93
C LYS A 35 -6.46 -6.28 10.16
N ALA A 36 -6.18 -7.05 9.12
CA ALA A 36 -5.37 -8.26 9.21
C ALA A 36 -3.87 -7.99 9.42
N ILE A 37 -3.34 -6.86 8.94
CA ILE A 37 -1.90 -6.54 9.03
C ILE A 37 -1.39 -6.58 10.49
N PRO A 38 -1.98 -5.88 11.48
CA PRO A 38 -1.54 -5.98 12.87
C PRO A 38 -1.60 -7.40 13.45
N GLU A 39 -2.59 -8.20 13.05
CA GLU A 39 -2.74 -9.58 13.49
C GLU A 39 -1.65 -10.49 12.90
N LEU A 40 -1.35 -10.32 11.61
CA LEU A 40 -0.25 -11.00 10.93
C LEU A 40 1.10 -10.64 11.57
N LEU A 41 1.35 -9.37 11.85
CA LEU A 41 2.57 -8.93 12.54
C LEU A 41 2.69 -9.56 13.94
N ALA A 42 1.59 -9.66 14.68
CA ALA A 42 1.58 -10.33 15.99
C ALA A 42 1.88 -11.83 15.87
N LEU A 43 1.34 -12.51 14.85
CA LEU A 43 1.62 -13.92 14.56
C LEU A 43 3.07 -14.14 14.13
N PHE A 44 3.57 -13.32 13.20
CA PHE A 44 4.95 -13.43 12.73
C PHE A 44 5.94 -13.22 13.87
N ARG A 45 5.70 -12.23 14.74
CA ARG A 45 6.50 -12.05 15.95
C ARG A 45 6.41 -13.25 16.89
N LYS A 46 5.21 -13.80 17.12
CA LYS A 46 4.99 -14.96 18.00
C LYS A 46 5.77 -16.19 17.53
N TYR A 47 5.84 -16.40 16.22
CA TYR A 47 6.48 -17.59 15.62
C TYR A 47 7.89 -17.34 15.08
N GLY A 48 8.44 -16.13 15.24
CA GLY A 48 9.76 -15.78 14.73
C GLY A 48 9.85 -15.82 13.20
N ILE A 49 8.75 -15.52 12.50
CA ILE A 49 8.71 -15.49 11.04
C ILE A 49 9.27 -14.15 10.56
N HIS A 50 10.23 -14.21 9.64
CA HIS A 50 10.73 -13.04 8.94
C HIS A 50 9.98 -12.88 7.62
N ALA A 51 9.58 -11.65 7.30
CA ALA A 51 8.91 -11.35 6.04
C ALA A 51 9.30 -9.97 5.49
N THR A 52 9.23 -9.85 4.17
CA THR A 52 9.39 -8.59 3.45
C THR A 52 8.03 -8.15 2.90
N TRP A 53 7.70 -6.87 3.09
CA TRP A 53 6.45 -6.26 2.67
C TRP A 53 6.72 -5.32 1.49
N ALA A 54 6.43 -5.79 0.28
CA ALA A 54 6.55 -5.03 -0.95
C ALA A 54 5.44 -3.97 -1.02
N THR A 55 5.77 -2.73 -0.68
CA THR A 55 4.78 -1.67 -0.42
C THR A 55 4.71 -0.70 -1.60
N VAL A 56 3.50 -0.42 -2.09
CA VAL A 56 3.27 0.66 -3.07
C VAL A 56 3.68 2.01 -2.47
N GLY A 57 4.52 2.77 -3.17
CA GLY A 57 5.11 4.01 -2.66
C GLY A 57 4.12 5.06 -2.16
N TYR A 58 2.90 5.12 -2.71
CA TYR A 58 1.88 6.06 -2.25
C TYR A 58 1.40 5.79 -0.82
N LEU A 59 1.52 4.56 -0.31
CA LEU A 59 1.08 4.22 1.06
C LEU A 59 1.90 4.95 2.13
N PHE A 60 3.13 5.38 1.82
CA PHE A 60 4.01 6.09 2.75
C PHE A 60 3.59 7.53 3.00
N ALA A 61 2.85 8.14 2.07
CA ALA A 61 2.45 9.53 2.18
C ALA A 61 1.41 9.71 3.30
N LYS A 62 1.58 10.76 4.10
CA LYS A 62 0.62 11.19 5.12
C LYS A 62 -0.55 11.92 4.51
N SER A 63 -0.37 12.46 3.31
CA SER A 63 -1.44 13.12 2.60
C SER A 63 -1.31 13.07 1.07
N ALA A 64 -2.41 13.35 0.37
CA ALA A 64 -2.45 13.50 -1.07
C ALA A 64 -1.55 14.66 -1.54
N GLN A 65 -1.50 15.76 -0.78
CA GLN A 65 -0.55 16.84 -1.01
C GLN A 65 0.92 16.39 -0.88
N GLU A 66 1.26 15.60 0.16
CA GLU A 66 2.61 15.07 0.34
C GLU A 66 2.97 14.13 -0.83
N ALA A 67 2.08 13.20 -1.19
CA ALA A 67 2.29 12.32 -2.34
C ALA A 67 2.52 13.12 -3.64
N ALA A 68 1.67 14.13 -3.89
CA ALA A 68 1.77 14.98 -5.07
C ALA A 68 3.08 15.78 -5.15
N SER A 69 3.69 16.10 -4.01
CA SER A 69 5.00 16.77 -3.97
C SER A 69 6.15 15.93 -4.54
N PHE A 70 5.96 14.61 -4.63
CA PHE A 70 6.92 13.68 -5.24
C PHE A 70 6.58 13.35 -6.70
N PHE A 71 5.49 13.88 -7.25
CA PHE A 71 5.15 13.60 -8.64
C PHE A 71 6.17 14.27 -9.55
N PRO A 72 6.59 13.58 -10.63
CA PRO A 72 7.36 14.26 -11.66
C PRO A 72 6.52 15.35 -12.32
N GLU A 73 7.19 16.26 -13.00
CA GLU A 73 6.56 17.27 -13.86
C GLU A 73 5.58 16.59 -14.82
N GLU A 74 4.48 17.26 -15.15
CA GLU A 74 3.40 16.66 -15.95
C GLU A 74 3.90 16.12 -17.30
N SER A 75 4.88 16.79 -17.91
CA SER A 75 5.52 16.37 -19.17
C SER A 75 6.37 15.10 -19.06
N GLN A 76 6.73 14.67 -17.85
CA GLN A 76 7.53 13.47 -17.57
C GLN A 76 6.66 12.31 -17.06
N ARG A 77 5.36 12.54 -16.84
CA ARG A 77 4.45 11.48 -16.43
C ARG A 77 4.16 10.54 -17.61
N PRO A 78 3.99 9.24 -17.35
CA PRO A 78 3.57 8.30 -18.38
C PRO A 78 2.20 8.71 -18.95
N THR A 79 2.06 8.58 -20.26
CA THR A 79 0.76 8.69 -20.94
C THR A 79 0.18 7.31 -21.18
N TYR A 80 -1.14 7.19 -21.10
CA TYR A 80 -1.85 5.94 -21.26
C TYR A 80 -2.94 6.11 -22.33
N ASP A 81 -3.07 5.12 -23.22
CA ASP A 81 -4.19 5.06 -24.15
C ASP A 81 -5.51 4.78 -23.41
N ASP A 82 -5.45 3.96 -22.35
CA ASP A 82 -6.53 3.75 -21.41
C ASP A 82 -6.36 4.66 -20.17
N PRO A 83 -7.22 5.67 -19.98
CA PRO A 83 -7.16 6.55 -18.81
C PRO A 83 -7.31 5.82 -17.47
N ALA A 84 -7.90 4.62 -17.44
CA ALA A 84 -8.06 3.84 -16.21
C ALA A 84 -6.72 3.37 -15.61
N LEU A 85 -5.65 3.31 -16.43
CA LEU A 85 -4.30 2.93 -15.97
C LEU A 85 -3.53 4.11 -15.35
N ASN A 86 -4.07 5.33 -15.42
CA ASN A 86 -3.41 6.52 -14.90
C ASN A 86 -3.68 6.74 -13.41
N SER A 87 -2.83 6.18 -12.54
CA SER A 87 -2.93 6.36 -11.09
C SER A 87 -2.83 7.82 -10.61
N TYR A 88 -2.15 8.70 -11.34
CA TYR A 88 -2.05 10.12 -10.96
C TYR A 88 -3.39 10.84 -11.02
N ALA A 89 -4.31 10.41 -11.89
CA ALA A 89 -5.63 11.02 -12.03
C ALA A 89 -6.49 10.80 -10.77
N GLU A 90 -6.21 9.76 -10.00
CA GLU A 90 -6.97 9.41 -8.79
C GLU A 90 -6.79 10.41 -7.66
N PHE A 91 -5.68 11.15 -7.63
CA PHE A 91 -5.42 12.18 -6.62
C PHE A 91 -6.41 13.36 -6.66
N SER A 92 -7.19 13.48 -7.74
CA SER A 92 -8.32 14.43 -7.81
C SER A 92 -9.60 13.93 -7.15
N LYS A 93 -9.68 12.63 -6.82
CA LYS A 93 -10.90 11.93 -6.37
C LYS A 93 -10.75 11.35 -4.96
N ILE A 94 -9.54 10.96 -4.56
CA ILE A 94 -9.29 10.40 -3.23
C ILE A 94 -9.27 11.49 -2.16
N GLY A 95 -9.53 11.08 -0.92
CA GLY A 95 -9.37 11.96 0.26
C GLY A 95 -7.92 12.41 0.48
N GLU A 96 -7.73 13.36 1.39
CA GLU A 96 -6.46 14.00 1.66
C GLU A 96 -5.53 13.15 2.53
N THR A 97 -6.01 12.37 3.51
CA THR A 97 -5.16 11.67 4.49
C THR A 97 -5.55 10.20 4.65
N GLU A 98 -4.79 9.45 5.46
CA GLU A 98 -5.17 8.08 5.82
C GLU A 98 -6.54 7.96 6.51
N ALA A 99 -6.99 9.00 7.22
CA ALA A 99 -8.26 8.96 7.94
C ALA A 99 -9.48 8.97 6.99
N ASP A 100 -9.40 9.72 5.89
CA ASP A 100 -10.47 9.91 4.91
C ASP A 100 -10.24 9.12 3.61
N ALA A 101 -9.01 8.69 3.32
CA ALA A 101 -8.66 7.78 2.22
C ALA A 101 -7.90 6.53 2.70
N PRO A 102 -8.46 5.72 3.62
CA PRO A 102 -7.78 4.55 4.18
C PRO A 102 -7.50 3.46 3.12
N CYS A 103 -8.17 3.49 1.97
CA CYS A 103 -7.90 2.53 0.88
C CYS A 103 -6.69 2.90 0.02
N PHE A 104 -6.13 4.10 0.18
CA PHE A 104 -5.06 4.62 -0.66
C PHE A 104 -3.79 4.97 0.13
N PHE A 105 -3.94 5.40 1.38
CA PHE A 105 -2.82 5.74 2.27
C PHE A 105 -2.73 4.79 3.46
N ALA A 106 -1.52 4.47 3.90
CA ALA A 106 -1.29 3.60 5.05
C ALA A 106 -0.02 3.94 5.86
N PRO A 107 0.38 5.21 6.03
CA PRO A 107 1.64 5.56 6.68
C PRO A 107 1.73 4.99 8.10
N SER A 108 0.60 4.91 8.83
CA SER A 108 0.56 4.31 10.17
C SER A 108 0.84 2.79 10.16
N LEU A 109 0.35 2.07 9.15
CA LEU A 109 0.59 0.63 9.00
C LEU A 109 1.99 0.34 8.49
N VAL A 110 2.50 1.15 7.55
CA VAL A 110 3.89 1.05 7.07
C VAL A 110 4.87 1.26 8.24
N ASP A 111 4.65 2.28 9.06
CA ASP A 111 5.45 2.53 10.27
C ASP A 111 5.35 1.37 11.28
N MET A 112 4.16 0.76 11.44
CA MET A 112 3.98 -0.41 12.30
C MET A 112 4.77 -1.63 11.79
N VAL A 113 4.74 -1.90 10.49
CA VAL A 113 5.52 -2.97 9.87
C VAL A 113 7.01 -2.70 10.10
N ALA A 114 7.50 -1.50 9.78
CA ALA A 114 8.91 -1.14 9.94
C ALA A 114 9.42 -1.22 11.39
N LYS A 115 8.54 -1.00 12.37
CA LYS A 115 8.87 -1.12 13.81
C LYS A 115 8.76 -2.55 14.35
N THR A 116 8.21 -3.49 13.58
CA THR A 116 8.04 -4.88 14.04
C THR A 116 9.33 -5.69 13.76
N PRO A 117 9.96 -6.30 14.78
CA PRO A 117 11.17 -7.10 14.58
C PRO A 117 10.98 -8.23 13.57
N GLY A 118 11.94 -8.40 12.66
CA GLY A 118 11.90 -9.42 11.61
C GLY A 118 11.02 -9.06 10.42
N GLN A 119 10.46 -7.85 10.37
CA GLN A 119 9.62 -7.37 9.28
C GLN A 119 10.34 -6.25 8.54
N GLU A 120 10.52 -6.44 7.23
CA GLU A 120 11.22 -5.50 6.36
C GLU A 120 10.23 -4.83 5.41
N ILE A 121 10.41 -3.54 5.15
CA ILE A 121 9.72 -2.82 4.07
C ILE A 121 10.57 -2.92 2.81
N GLY A 122 10.00 -3.44 1.73
CA GLY A 122 10.56 -3.34 0.38
C GLY A 122 9.75 -2.34 -0.44
N SER A 123 10.38 -1.36 -1.07
CA SER A 123 9.73 -0.34 -1.91
C SER A 123 10.64 0.15 -3.02
#